data_AF-A0A2W7RT13-F1
#
_entry.id   AF-A0A2W7RT13-F1
#
_cell.length_a   1.000
_cell.length_b   1.000
_cell.length_c   1.000
_cell.angle_alpha   90.00
_cell.angle_beta   90.00
_cell.angle_gamma   90.00
#
_symmetry.space_group_name_H-M   'P 1'
#
loop_
_entity.id
_entity.type
_entity.pdbx_description
1 polymer ?
#
loop_
_entity_poly.entity_id
_entity_poly.type
_entity_poly.pdbx_seq_one_letter_code
_entity_poly.pdbx_strand_id
1 'polypeptide(L)'
;MKRILFFTILFFIGFATHANAQAIDTLPNFSVHFLNKNKVQVSWINPYPDCNQLVVQRSYDSIKFFTSIFSAQSPELQQNGFVDNQFTPGVKVFYRIFYVLKDGHYFFTASKSPANGIATNANASPSIITNDNKVLYNNNDAVIMYRIFNRDRDSLLYMLEPQDFKHFKDSVYAHSKDTLTMLANYEVLLKRYVPKIVWKPSVYVFTNNKGYVTIALPDAKKHEYHLKFFNDKNELMFQMNNIQENYLVVDKSNFLQAGWYFFELYEDHHLKEKNKFYLEKEF
;
A
#
# COMPACT_ATOMS: atom_id res chain seq x y z
N MET A 1 -91.04 -14.86 -36.33
CA MET A 1 -90.29 -16.09 -36.00
C MET A 1 -88.86 -15.94 -36.50
N LYS A 2 -87.90 -16.29 -35.65
CA LYS A 2 -86.45 -16.18 -35.83
C LYS A 2 -85.96 -17.00 -37.02
N ARG A 3 -84.91 -16.53 -37.72
CA ARG A 3 -83.85 -17.40 -38.26
C ARG A 3 -82.56 -16.60 -38.46
N ILE A 4 -81.65 -16.86 -37.53
CA ILE A 4 -80.25 -16.44 -37.50
C ILE A 4 -79.51 -17.25 -38.56
N LEU A 5 -78.70 -16.60 -39.41
CA LEU A 5 -77.71 -17.28 -40.23
C LEU A 5 -76.31 -16.88 -39.76
N PHE A 6 -75.58 -17.90 -39.30
CA PHE A 6 -74.23 -17.86 -38.77
C PHE A 6 -73.21 -17.42 -39.83
N PHE A 7 -72.35 -16.47 -39.50
CA PHE A 7 -71.09 -16.23 -40.20
C PHE A 7 -69.97 -17.00 -39.49
N THR A 8 -69.40 -18.00 -40.17
CA THR A 8 -68.25 -18.76 -39.68
C THR A 8 -66.98 -18.01 -40.07
N ILE A 9 -66.35 -17.33 -39.11
CA ILE A 9 -65.01 -16.73 -39.28
C ILE A 9 -63.96 -17.83 -39.09
N LEU A 10 -63.23 -18.15 -40.15
CA LEU A 10 -62.07 -19.03 -40.13
C LEU A 10 -60.90 -18.25 -39.50
N PHE A 11 -60.60 -18.54 -38.24
CA PHE A 11 -59.51 -17.93 -37.49
C PHE A 11 -58.18 -18.57 -37.90
N PHE A 12 -57.37 -17.85 -38.69
CA PHE A 12 -56.02 -18.24 -39.05
C PHE A 12 -55.14 -18.06 -37.79
N ILE A 13 -54.94 -19.14 -37.02
CA ILE A 13 -54.01 -19.16 -35.89
C ILE A 13 -52.59 -19.13 -36.47
N GLY A 14 -52.02 -17.93 -36.56
CA GLY A 14 -50.59 -17.75 -36.74
C GLY A 14 -49.86 -18.34 -35.55
N PHE A 15 -49.17 -19.46 -35.75
CA PHE A 15 -48.14 -19.96 -34.84
C PHE A 15 -46.99 -18.95 -34.84
N ALA A 16 -47.07 -17.95 -33.95
CA ALA A 16 -45.91 -17.15 -33.59
C ALA A 16 -45.02 -18.03 -32.71
N THR A 17 -44.00 -18.63 -33.32
CA THR A 17 -42.88 -19.19 -32.56
C THR A 17 -42.18 -18.02 -31.87
N HIS A 18 -42.50 -17.81 -30.60
CA HIS A 18 -41.73 -16.95 -29.72
C HIS A 18 -40.34 -17.57 -29.56
N ALA A 19 -39.41 -17.17 -30.43
CA ALA A 19 -37.99 -17.35 -30.18
C ALA A 19 -37.68 -16.50 -28.95
N ASN A 20 -37.61 -17.15 -27.78
CA ASN A 20 -37.03 -16.57 -26.58
C ASN A 20 -35.57 -16.27 -26.90
N ALA A 21 -35.28 -15.05 -27.33
CA ALA A 21 -33.93 -14.53 -27.37
C ALA A 21 -33.44 -14.48 -25.93
N GLN A 22 -32.72 -15.52 -25.49
CA GLN A 22 -31.92 -15.44 -24.28
C GLN A 22 -30.85 -14.39 -24.56
N ALA A 23 -31.04 -13.19 -24.01
CA ALA A 23 -30.06 -12.12 -24.12
C ALA A 23 -28.73 -12.65 -23.57
N ILE A 24 -27.76 -12.85 -24.47
CA ILE A 24 -26.40 -13.20 -24.09
C ILE A 24 -25.81 -11.95 -23.43
N ASP A 25 -25.48 -12.05 -22.15
CA ASP A 25 -24.92 -10.94 -21.38
C ASP A 25 -23.45 -10.74 -21.78
N THR A 26 -23.19 -9.73 -22.62
CA THR A 26 -21.86 -9.39 -23.16
C THR A 26 -21.24 -8.22 -22.41
N LEU A 27 -19.96 -7.93 -22.69
CA LEU A 27 -19.31 -6.70 -22.18
C LEU A 27 -20.19 -5.46 -22.46
N PRO A 28 -20.31 -4.51 -21.51
CA PRO A 28 -19.52 -4.36 -20.28
C PRO A 28 -19.95 -5.25 -19.10
N ASN A 29 -20.95 -6.12 -19.26
CA ASN A 29 -21.24 -7.11 -18.25
C ASN A 29 -20.28 -8.29 -18.33
N PHE A 30 -20.01 -8.87 -17.16
CA PHE A 30 -19.19 -10.06 -17.00
C PHE A 30 -19.64 -10.83 -15.76
N SER A 31 -19.12 -12.04 -15.61
CA SER A 31 -19.51 -12.99 -14.58
C SER A 31 -18.38 -13.21 -13.58
N VAL A 32 -18.73 -13.30 -12.31
CA VAL A 32 -17.80 -13.55 -11.21
C VAL A 32 -18.42 -14.56 -10.26
N HIS A 33 -17.80 -15.72 -10.11
CA HIS A 33 -18.32 -16.82 -9.28
C HIS A 33 -17.22 -17.52 -8.52
N PHE A 34 -17.51 -17.98 -7.31
CA PHE A 34 -16.62 -18.89 -6.60
C PHE A 34 -16.63 -20.26 -7.29
N LEU A 35 -15.45 -20.76 -7.67
CA LEU A 35 -15.27 -22.19 -8.01
C LEU A 35 -15.11 -23.01 -6.74
N ASN A 36 -14.43 -22.45 -5.74
CA ASN A 36 -14.35 -22.94 -4.36
C ASN A 36 -13.88 -21.79 -3.44
N LYS A 37 -13.65 -22.08 -2.16
CA LYS A 37 -13.22 -21.07 -1.15
C LYS A 37 -11.97 -20.26 -1.54
N ASN A 38 -11.09 -20.83 -2.37
CA ASN A 38 -9.78 -20.25 -2.72
C ASN A 38 -9.65 -19.95 -4.22
N LYS A 39 -10.71 -20.12 -5.01
CA LYS A 39 -10.69 -19.90 -6.47
C LYS A 39 -11.93 -19.14 -6.90
N VAL A 40 -11.72 -18.00 -7.56
CA VAL A 40 -12.78 -17.21 -8.19
C VAL A 40 -12.59 -17.24 -9.69
N GLN A 41 -13.65 -17.61 -10.42
CA GLN A 41 -13.70 -17.48 -11.87
C GLN A 41 -14.25 -16.11 -12.23
N VAL A 42 -13.52 -15.41 -13.09
CA VAL A 42 -13.95 -14.20 -13.78
C VAL A 42 -14.08 -14.56 -15.26
N SER A 43 -15.27 -14.43 -15.84
CA SER A 43 -15.50 -14.77 -17.25
C SER A 43 -16.33 -13.70 -17.95
N TRP A 44 -16.10 -13.53 -19.26
CA TRP A 44 -16.76 -12.51 -20.06
C TRP A 44 -17.08 -13.04 -21.45
N ILE A 45 -18.04 -12.37 -22.09
CA ILE A 45 -18.36 -12.56 -23.51
C ILE A 45 -18.06 -11.23 -24.19
N ASN A 46 -17.04 -11.23 -25.04
CA ASN A 46 -16.61 -10.05 -25.79
C ASN A 46 -17.41 -9.93 -27.10
N PRO A 47 -18.21 -8.87 -27.31
CA PRO A 47 -18.91 -8.63 -28.57
C PRO A 47 -18.04 -7.92 -29.62
N TYR A 48 -16.81 -7.52 -29.27
CA TYR A 48 -15.93 -6.66 -30.08
C TYR A 48 -14.76 -7.46 -30.66
N PRO A 49 -14.82 -7.89 -31.94
CA PRO A 49 -13.73 -8.63 -32.60
C PRO A 49 -12.48 -7.75 -32.84
N ASP A 50 -12.59 -6.44 -32.66
CA ASP A 50 -11.53 -5.45 -32.75
C ASP A 50 -10.95 -5.04 -31.38
N CYS A 51 -11.32 -5.74 -30.30
CA CYS A 51 -10.66 -5.58 -29.00
C CYS A 51 -9.19 -6.01 -29.09
N ASN A 52 -8.26 -5.12 -28.78
CA ASN A 52 -6.82 -5.39 -28.85
C ASN A 52 -6.15 -5.49 -27.48
N GLN A 53 -6.82 -5.10 -26.40
CA GLN A 53 -6.35 -5.30 -25.04
C GLN A 53 -7.53 -5.56 -24.10
N LEU A 54 -7.40 -6.57 -23.24
CA LEU A 54 -8.37 -6.85 -22.18
C LEU A 54 -7.63 -7.32 -20.92
N VAL A 55 -7.88 -6.65 -19.81
CA VAL A 55 -7.21 -6.83 -18.53
C VAL A 55 -8.24 -7.01 -17.43
N VAL A 56 -8.09 -8.07 -16.64
CA VAL A 56 -8.85 -8.24 -15.40
C VAL A 56 -8.10 -7.54 -14.27
N GLN A 57 -8.80 -6.66 -13.58
CA GLN A 57 -8.28 -5.96 -12.41
C GLN A 57 -9.02 -6.41 -11.15
N ARG A 58 -8.31 -6.42 -10.03
CA ARG A 58 -8.82 -6.81 -8.72
C ARG A 58 -8.61 -5.72 -7.69
N SER A 59 -9.57 -5.57 -6.78
CA SER A 59 -9.48 -4.73 -5.60
C SER A 59 -10.19 -5.39 -4.41
N TYR A 60 -9.84 -4.95 -3.21
CA TYR A 60 -10.60 -5.24 -1.98
C TYR A 60 -11.53 -4.07 -1.58
N ASP A 61 -11.65 -3.08 -2.47
CA ASP A 61 -12.61 -1.97 -2.44
C ASP A 61 -13.44 -2.00 -3.73
N SER A 62 -14.72 -1.68 -3.66
CA SER A 62 -15.62 -1.76 -4.81
C SER A 62 -15.38 -0.68 -5.86
N ILE A 63 -14.66 0.40 -5.55
CA ILE A 63 -14.56 1.59 -6.40
C ILE A 63 -13.11 1.97 -6.71
N LYS A 64 -12.20 1.78 -5.76
CA LYS A 64 -10.81 2.26 -5.81
C LYS A 64 -9.79 1.12 -5.74
N PHE A 65 -8.52 1.44 -5.98
CA PHE A 65 -7.36 0.55 -5.77
C PHE A 65 -7.35 -0.75 -6.59
N PHE A 66 -7.94 -0.74 -7.78
CA PHE A 66 -7.87 -1.86 -8.71
C PHE A 66 -6.46 -2.02 -9.29
N THR A 67 -5.89 -3.21 -9.15
CA THR A 67 -4.60 -3.59 -9.75
C THR A 67 -4.81 -4.65 -10.83
N SER A 68 -4.02 -4.58 -11.90
CA SER A 68 -4.07 -5.56 -12.98
C SER A 68 -3.50 -6.89 -12.51
N ILE A 69 -4.29 -7.96 -12.61
CA ILE A 69 -3.89 -9.31 -12.17
C ILE A 69 -3.85 -10.32 -13.31
N PHE A 70 -4.45 -9.99 -14.46
CA PHE A 70 -4.43 -10.83 -15.66
C PHE A 70 -4.60 -9.98 -16.92
N SER A 71 -3.88 -10.32 -17.98
CA SER A 71 -4.05 -9.76 -19.32
C SER A 71 -4.38 -10.90 -20.29
N ALA A 72 -5.46 -10.76 -21.05
CA ALA A 72 -5.86 -11.76 -22.04
C ALA A 72 -4.83 -11.80 -23.19
N GLN A 73 -4.42 -13.01 -23.58
CA GLN A 73 -3.47 -13.21 -24.69
C GLN A 73 -4.14 -13.03 -26.06
N SER A 74 -5.43 -13.31 -26.14
CA SER A 74 -6.27 -13.13 -27.34
C SER A 74 -7.55 -12.39 -26.94
N PRO A 75 -7.49 -11.05 -26.73
CA PRO A 75 -8.63 -10.23 -26.31
C PRO A 75 -9.83 -10.27 -27.27
N GLU A 76 -9.58 -10.49 -28.55
CA GLU A 76 -10.56 -10.55 -29.64
C GLU A 76 -11.50 -11.77 -29.58
N LEU A 77 -11.16 -12.79 -28.79
CA LEU A 77 -11.98 -14.00 -28.68
C LEU A 77 -13.33 -13.70 -28.01
N GLN A 78 -14.39 -14.26 -28.60
CA GLN A 78 -15.76 -14.01 -28.17
C GLN A 78 -16.05 -14.45 -26.73
N GLN A 79 -15.45 -15.53 -26.25
CA GLN A 79 -15.64 -16.00 -24.87
C GLN A 79 -14.29 -16.36 -24.25
N ASN A 80 -14.03 -15.83 -23.05
CA ASN A 80 -12.79 -16.10 -22.34
C ASN A 80 -13.00 -15.92 -20.81
N GLY A 81 -12.00 -16.32 -20.03
CA GLY A 81 -12.04 -16.23 -18.57
C GLY A 81 -10.68 -16.38 -17.92
N PHE A 82 -10.64 -16.00 -16.65
CA PHE A 82 -9.48 -16.07 -15.78
C PHE A 82 -9.90 -16.67 -14.43
N VAL A 83 -9.02 -17.48 -13.84
CA VAL A 83 -9.23 -18.03 -12.49
C VAL A 83 -8.22 -17.40 -11.55
N ASP A 84 -8.74 -16.59 -10.62
CA ASP A 84 -7.94 -16.02 -9.55
C ASP A 84 -7.81 -17.03 -8.40
N ASN A 85 -6.56 -17.30 -8.00
CA ASN A 85 -6.21 -18.11 -6.84
C ASN A 85 -5.27 -17.38 -5.86
N GLN A 86 -5.01 -16.09 -6.08
CA GLN A 86 -4.09 -15.27 -5.28
C GLN A 86 -4.83 -14.24 -4.42
N PHE A 87 -6.15 -14.37 -4.27
CA PHE A 87 -6.93 -13.51 -3.39
C PHE A 87 -7.02 -14.12 -2.00
N THR A 88 -7.20 -13.30 -0.97
CA THR A 88 -7.33 -13.76 0.41
C THR A 88 -8.71 -14.39 0.62
N PRO A 89 -8.80 -15.70 0.94
CA PRO A 89 -10.08 -16.35 1.23
C PRO A 89 -10.81 -15.69 2.40
N GLY A 90 -12.14 -15.59 2.33
CA GLY A 90 -12.95 -14.98 3.38
C GLY A 90 -13.00 -13.44 3.34
N VAL A 91 -12.17 -12.78 2.54
CA VAL A 91 -12.24 -11.33 2.31
C VAL A 91 -13.02 -11.05 1.04
N LYS A 92 -13.98 -10.11 1.11
CA LYS A 92 -14.74 -9.70 -0.07
C LYS A 92 -13.80 -9.06 -1.08
N VAL A 93 -13.77 -9.66 -2.27
CA VAL A 93 -12.93 -9.24 -3.38
C VAL A 93 -13.81 -8.74 -4.53
N PHE A 94 -13.36 -7.69 -5.21
CA PHE A 94 -14.03 -7.07 -6.34
C PHE A 94 -13.14 -7.17 -7.57
N TYR A 95 -13.77 -7.43 -8.71
CA TYR A 95 -13.14 -7.51 -10.01
C TYR A 95 -13.78 -6.49 -10.94
N ARG A 96 -13.02 -6.00 -11.91
CA ARG A 96 -13.52 -5.27 -13.08
C ARG A 96 -12.66 -5.61 -14.29
N ILE A 97 -13.19 -5.36 -15.47
CA ILE A 97 -12.49 -5.56 -16.73
C ILE A 97 -12.19 -4.19 -17.32
N PHE A 98 -10.93 -3.99 -17.70
CA PHE A 98 -10.48 -2.90 -18.53
C PHE A 98 -10.25 -3.45 -19.94
N TYR A 99 -10.80 -2.81 -20.97
CA TYR A 99 -10.58 -3.23 -22.35
C TYR A 99 -10.43 -2.04 -23.30
N VAL A 100 -9.69 -2.26 -24.39
CA VAL A 100 -9.34 -1.27 -25.41
C VAL A 100 -9.67 -1.82 -26.78
N LEU A 101 -10.26 -0.98 -27.62
CA LEU A 101 -10.57 -1.27 -29.02
C LEU A 101 -9.47 -0.73 -29.94
N LYS A 102 -9.38 -1.22 -31.18
CA LYS A 102 -8.34 -0.82 -32.15
C LYS A 102 -8.31 0.67 -32.47
N ASP A 103 -9.41 1.38 -32.29
CA ASP A 103 -9.51 2.83 -32.50
C ASP A 103 -8.98 3.67 -31.32
N GLY A 104 -8.54 3.00 -30.23
CA GLY A 104 -8.00 3.63 -29.03
C GLY A 104 -9.02 3.96 -27.95
N HIS A 105 -10.32 3.72 -28.19
CA HIS A 105 -11.32 3.84 -27.13
C HIS A 105 -11.11 2.77 -26.07
N TYR A 106 -11.20 3.19 -24.81
CA TYR A 106 -11.05 2.30 -23.66
C TYR A 106 -12.26 2.38 -22.74
N PHE A 107 -12.53 1.28 -22.05
CA PHE A 107 -13.69 1.13 -21.19
C PHE A 107 -13.33 0.41 -19.91
N PHE A 108 -14.05 0.73 -18.84
CA PHE A 108 -14.05 -0.02 -17.58
C PHE A 108 -15.45 -0.56 -17.33
N THR A 109 -15.54 -1.83 -16.95
CA THR A 109 -16.80 -2.39 -16.47
C THR A 109 -17.11 -1.91 -15.05
N ALA A 110 -18.38 -1.95 -14.66
CA ALA A 110 -18.76 -1.81 -13.26
C ALA A 110 -18.16 -2.96 -12.44
N SER A 111 -17.69 -2.71 -11.22
CA SER A 111 -17.07 -3.77 -10.43
C SER A 111 -18.10 -4.82 -9.98
N LYS A 112 -17.68 -6.09 -9.95
CA LYS A 112 -18.50 -7.21 -9.45
C LYS A 112 -17.70 -8.03 -8.43
N SER A 113 -18.40 -8.58 -7.45
CA SER A 113 -17.87 -9.51 -6.45
C SER A 113 -18.63 -10.83 -6.61
N PRO A 114 -17.98 -11.99 -6.39
CA PRO A 114 -18.69 -13.26 -6.43
C PRO A 114 -19.83 -13.28 -5.40
N ALA A 115 -21.05 -13.58 -5.85
CA ALA A 115 -22.21 -13.69 -4.96
C ALA A 115 -22.04 -14.91 -4.01
N ASN A 116 -22.45 -14.76 -2.74
CA ASN A 116 -22.60 -15.90 -1.84
C ASN A 116 -23.72 -16.78 -2.40
N GLY A 117 -23.36 -17.89 -3.04
CA GLY A 117 -24.32 -18.90 -3.49
C GLY A 117 -24.90 -19.68 -2.31
N ILE A 118 -25.67 -19.03 -1.43
CA ILE A 118 -26.67 -19.69 -0.57
C ILE A 118 -27.88 -18.77 -0.49
N ALA A 119 -28.94 -19.11 -1.23
CA ALA A 119 -30.25 -18.53 -1.01
C ALA A 119 -30.72 -18.88 0.41
N THR A 120 -31.02 -17.88 1.24
CA THR A 120 -31.79 -18.11 2.47
C THR A 120 -32.98 -17.15 2.49
N ASN A 121 -34.17 -17.75 2.48
CA ASN A 121 -35.45 -17.07 2.54
C ASN A 121 -35.58 -16.28 3.84
N ALA A 122 -36.11 -15.07 3.72
CA ALA A 122 -36.51 -14.20 4.81
C ALA A 122 -37.56 -14.88 5.70
N ASN A 123 -37.39 -14.81 7.02
CA ASN A 123 -38.40 -14.62 8.07
C ASN A 123 -37.82 -15.03 9.44
N ALA A 124 -37.19 -14.09 10.15
CA ALA A 124 -37.08 -14.11 11.62
C ALA A 124 -36.59 -12.74 12.13
N SER A 125 -37.50 -11.97 12.74
CA SER A 125 -37.15 -10.80 13.55
C SER A 125 -36.48 -11.24 14.87
N PRO A 126 -35.51 -10.48 15.42
CA PRO A 126 -34.74 -10.93 16.58
C PRO A 126 -35.40 -10.55 17.92
N SER A 127 -35.52 -11.53 18.82
CA SER A 127 -35.77 -11.31 20.25
C SER A 127 -34.47 -11.53 21.05
N ILE A 128 -34.16 -10.57 21.92
CA ILE A 128 -32.96 -10.49 22.76
C ILE A 128 -33.10 -11.40 23.99
N ILE A 129 -32.12 -12.25 24.25
CA ILE A 129 -31.84 -12.82 25.59
C ILE A 129 -30.34 -12.70 25.88
N THR A 130 -30.02 -12.12 27.03
CA THR A 130 -28.70 -12.00 27.64
C THR A 130 -28.35 -13.24 28.48
N ASN A 131 -27.14 -13.77 28.32
CA ASN A 131 -26.12 -14.01 29.37
C ASN A 131 -25.03 -15.00 28.93
N ASP A 132 -23.79 -14.64 29.28
CA ASP A 132 -22.54 -15.41 29.42
C ASP A 132 -21.93 -16.21 28.26
N ASN A 133 -20.76 -15.71 27.83
CA ASN A 133 -19.57 -16.44 27.38
C ASN A 133 -19.75 -17.69 26.53
N LYS A 134 -20.31 -17.49 25.33
CA LYS A 134 -19.75 -18.04 24.08
C LYS A 134 -20.38 -17.24 22.94
N VAL A 135 -19.64 -16.32 22.34
CA VAL A 135 -20.11 -15.70 21.10
C VAL A 135 -20.00 -16.77 20.01
N LEU A 136 -21.05 -17.57 19.88
CA LEU A 136 -21.38 -18.26 18.64
C LEU A 136 -21.76 -17.15 17.66
N TYR A 137 -20.79 -16.72 16.86
CA TYR A 137 -21.06 -15.81 15.76
C TYR A 137 -22.00 -16.52 14.78
N ASN A 138 -23.23 -16.01 14.70
CA ASN A 138 -24.14 -16.33 13.63
C ASN A 138 -23.46 -15.95 12.31
N ASN A 139 -23.18 -16.96 11.49
CA ASN A 139 -22.60 -16.82 10.17
C ASN A 139 -23.52 -15.95 9.31
N ASN A 140 -23.20 -14.66 9.14
CA ASN A 140 -23.50 -13.79 7.99
C ASN A 140 -23.15 -12.30 8.18
N ASP A 141 -22.65 -11.88 9.35
CA ASP A 141 -22.13 -10.51 9.52
C ASP A 141 -20.69 -10.42 8.99
N ALA A 142 -20.43 -9.45 8.12
CA ALA A 142 -19.09 -9.18 7.63
C ALA A 142 -18.16 -8.86 8.81
N VAL A 143 -17.25 -9.78 9.13
CA VAL A 143 -16.27 -9.60 10.21
C VAL A 143 -15.47 -8.34 9.93
N ILE A 144 -15.57 -7.36 10.84
CA ILE A 144 -14.84 -6.09 10.76
C ILE A 144 -13.36 -6.40 10.97
N MET A 145 -12.56 -6.18 9.93
CA MET A 145 -11.12 -6.37 9.98
C MET A 145 -10.40 -5.05 9.76
N TYR A 146 -9.52 -4.69 10.69
CA TYR A 146 -8.59 -3.59 10.52
C TYR A 146 -7.46 -4.01 9.58
N ARG A 147 -7.34 -3.32 8.44
CA ARG A 147 -6.29 -3.54 7.44
C ARG A 147 -5.17 -2.55 7.69
N ILE A 148 -4.02 -3.03 8.13
CA ILE A 148 -2.86 -2.18 8.43
C ILE A 148 -1.90 -2.25 7.25
N PHE A 149 -1.65 -1.11 6.63
CA PHE A 149 -0.74 -0.97 5.50
C PHE A 149 0.55 -0.24 5.90
N ASN A 150 1.60 -0.43 5.11
CA ASN A 150 2.80 0.40 5.17
C ASN A 150 2.51 1.82 4.60
N ARG A 151 3.45 2.74 4.82
CA ARG A 151 3.36 4.21 4.62
C ARG A 151 2.49 4.68 3.44
N ASP A 152 2.58 4.04 2.28
CA ASP A 152 1.94 4.49 1.03
C ASP A 152 0.83 3.54 0.52
N ARG A 153 0.31 2.64 1.37
CA ARG A 153 -0.62 1.56 0.98
C ARG A 153 -0.06 0.60 -0.09
N ASP A 154 1.25 0.59 -0.23
CA ASP A 154 2.03 -0.27 -1.12
C ASP A 154 1.96 -1.74 -0.69
N SER A 155 1.91 -1.99 0.62
CA SER A 155 1.91 -3.32 1.20
C SER A 155 0.92 -3.44 2.36
N LEU A 156 0.08 -4.47 2.33
CA LEU A 156 -0.76 -4.88 3.45
C LEU A 156 0.11 -5.67 4.44
N LEU A 157 0.25 -5.17 5.65
CA LEU A 157 1.07 -5.77 6.71
C LEU A 157 0.25 -6.74 7.56
N TYR A 158 -0.94 -6.31 7.99
CA TYR A 158 -1.78 -7.07 8.92
C TYR A 158 -3.27 -6.93 8.58
N MET A 159 -4.04 -7.96 8.92
CA MET A 159 -5.49 -7.94 9.00
C MET A 159 -5.86 -8.43 10.40
N LEU A 160 -6.44 -7.54 11.21
CA LEU A 160 -6.70 -7.80 12.62
C LEU A 160 -8.19 -7.64 12.94
N GLU A 161 -8.73 -8.52 13.77
CA GLU A 161 -10.04 -8.33 14.37
C GLU A 161 -10.02 -7.12 15.32
N PRO A 162 -11.18 -6.57 15.74
CA PRO A 162 -11.22 -5.35 16.54
C PRO A 162 -10.46 -5.45 17.88
N GLN A 163 -10.48 -6.63 18.51
CA GLN A 163 -9.74 -6.87 19.76
C GLN A 163 -8.23 -6.89 19.52
N ASP A 164 -7.78 -7.63 18.52
CA ASP A 164 -6.36 -7.70 18.16
C ASP A 164 -5.84 -6.35 17.68
N PHE A 165 -6.64 -5.60 16.93
CA PHE A 165 -6.29 -4.24 16.52
C PHE A 165 -6.11 -3.32 17.72
N LYS A 166 -6.97 -3.43 18.74
CA LYS A 166 -6.83 -2.66 19.97
C LYS A 166 -5.50 -2.99 20.66
N HIS A 167 -5.18 -4.27 20.83
CA HIS A 167 -3.90 -4.71 21.41
C HIS A 167 -2.69 -4.26 20.59
N PHE A 168 -2.77 -4.38 19.26
CA PHE A 168 -1.73 -3.91 18.35
C PHE A 168 -1.50 -2.40 18.48
N LYS A 169 -2.57 -1.60 18.45
CA LYS A 169 -2.52 -0.14 18.57
C LYS A 169 -1.89 0.27 19.91
N ASP A 170 -2.30 -0.38 21.00
CA ASP A 170 -1.77 -0.11 22.32
C ASP A 170 -0.27 -0.48 22.40
N SER A 171 0.14 -1.60 21.78
CA SER A 171 1.55 -1.99 21.70
C SER A 171 2.41 -1.02 20.88
N VAL A 172 1.90 -0.53 19.73
CA VAL A 172 2.60 0.48 18.91
C VAL A 172 2.83 1.76 19.72
N TYR A 173 1.83 2.22 20.46
CA TYR A 173 1.96 3.44 21.28
C TYR A 173 2.86 3.26 22.51
N ALA A 174 2.86 2.08 23.13
CA ALA A 174 3.66 1.83 24.33
C ALA A 174 5.13 1.49 24.02
N HIS A 175 5.39 0.79 22.90
CA HIS A 175 6.68 0.15 22.66
C HIS A 175 7.37 0.58 21.36
N SER A 176 6.76 1.43 20.54
CA SER A 176 7.40 1.96 19.34
C SER A 176 7.23 3.47 19.21
N LYS A 177 7.98 4.08 18.28
CA LYS A 177 7.84 5.50 17.91
C LYS A 177 7.00 5.67 16.65
N ASP A 178 6.46 4.58 16.13
CA ASP A 178 5.73 4.59 14.87
C ASP A 178 4.39 5.31 15.03
N THR A 179 3.84 5.76 13.91
CA THR A 179 2.57 6.50 13.89
C THR A 179 1.51 5.70 13.17
N LEU A 180 0.37 5.50 13.82
CA LEU A 180 -0.83 4.94 13.21
C LEU A 180 -1.74 6.06 12.70
N THR A 181 -2.14 6.01 11.43
CA THR A 181 -3.12 6.94 10.84
C THR A 181 -4.37 6.15 10.46
N MET A 182 -5.48 6.44 11.14
CA MET A 182 -6.78 5.88 10.76
C MET A 182 -7.24 6.49 9.44
N LEU A 183 -7.68 5.63 8.53
CA LEU A 183 -8.31 5.99 7.27
C LEU A 183 -9.78 5.54 7.32
N ALA A 184 -10.54 5.82 6.27
CA ALA A 184 -11.89 5.30 6.14
C ALA A 184 -11.92 3.76 6.09
N ASN A 185 -13.06 3.16 6.43
CA ASN A 185 -13.35 1.73 6.25
C ASN A 185 -12.39 0.75 6.93
N TYR A 186 -11.97 1.04 8.17
CA TYR A 186 -11.07 0.18 8.97
C TYR A 186 -9.68 0.01 8.38
N GLU A 187 -9.25 0.92 7.50
CA GLU A 187 -7.88 0.94 7.01
C GLU A 187 -7.01 1.80 7.92
N VAL A 188 -5.77 1.37 8.12
CA VAL A 188 -4.80 2.03 9.00
C VAL A 188 -3.45 2.08 8.31
N LEU A 189 -2.82 3.25 8.27
CA LEU A 189 -1.41 3.35 7.87
C LEU A 189 -0.52 3.21 9.10
N LEU A 190 0.43 2.29 9.05
CA LEU A 190 1.58 2.26 9.95
C LEU A 190 2.75 3.00 9.29
N LYS A 191 3.06 4.18 9.80
CA LYS A 191 4.24 4.95 9.41
C LYS A 191 5.37 4.66 10.39
N ARG A 192 6.38 3.95 9.91
CA ARG A 192 7.59 3.67 10.70
C ARG A 192 8.31 4.96 11.05
N TYR A 193 8.75 5.06 12.28
CA TYR A 193 9.54 6.20 12.75
C TYR A 193 10.87 6.25 12.02
N VAL A 194 11.09 7.32 11.28
CA VAL A 194 12.42 7.66 10.76
C VAL A 194 13.01 8.68 11.72
N PRO A 195 14.10 8.36 12.46
CA PRO A 195 14.73 9.32 13.33
C PRO A 195 15.18 10.53 12.52
N LYS A 196 14.68 11.70 12.89
CA LYS A 196 15.25 12.95 12.39
C LYS A 196 16.68 13.04 12.95
N ILE A 197 17.66 12.91 12.07
CA ILE A 197 19.07 13.12 12.43
C ILE A 197 19.22 14.64 12.66
N VAL A 198 19.00 15.07 13.89
CA VAL A 198 19.31 16.45 14.31
C VAL A 198 20.82 16.49 14.47
N TRP A 199 21.48 17.26 13.61
CA TRP A 199 22.91 17.53 13.75
C TRP A 199 23.16 18.19 15.12
N LYS A 200 24.03 17.58 15.92
CA LYS A 200 24.52 18.14 17.17
C LYS A 200 25.98 18.54 16.96
N PRO A 201 26.38 19.79 17.30
CA PRO A 201 27.79 20.16 17.30
C PRO A 201 28.61 19.20 18.14
N SER A 202 29.82 18.87 17.68
CA SER A 202 30.75 18.08 18.47
C SER A 202 31.24 18.89 19.66
N VAL A 203 31.44 18.20 20.78
CA VAL A 203 32.12 18.75 21.96
C VAL A 203 33.64 18.65 21.85
N TYR A 204 34.15 17.83 20.91
CA TYR A 204 35.57 17.58 20.70
C TYR A 204 36.16 18.44 19.58
N VAL A 205 35.42 18.71 18.51
CA VAL A 205 35.89 19.55 17.39
C VAL A 205 34.81 20.56 17.01
N PHE A 206 35.04 21.83 17.30
CA PHE A 206 34.04 22.88 17.10
C PHE A 206 34.67 24.23 16.75
N THR A 207 33.88 25.10 16.14
CA THR A 207 34.25 26.49 15.92
C THR A 207 33.93 27.30 17.19
N ASN A 208 34.93 27.94 17.79
CA ASN A 208 34.72 28.75 18.99
C ASN A 208 34.08 30.11 18.68
N ASN A 209 33.78 30.90 19.71
CA ASN A 209 33.16 32.22 19.58
C ASN A 209 33.99 33.27 18.82
N LYS A 210 35.27 33.00 18.55
CA LYS A 210 36.16 33.84 17.72
C LYS A 210 36.30 33.29 16.29
N GLY A 211 35.55 32.24 15.95
CA GLY A 211 35.58 31.63 14.62
C GLY A 211 36.73 30.65 14.38
N TYR A 212 37.55 30.31 15.39
CA TYR A 212 38.65 29.35 15.20
C TYR A 212 38.22 27.92 15.46
N VAL A 213 38.71 26.99 14.63
CA VAL A 213 38.50 25.55 14.82
C VAL A 213 39.30 25.10 16.04
N THR A 214 38.59 24.58 17.03
CA THR A 214 39.11 24.16 18.33
C THR A 214 38.94 22.66 18.47
N ILE A 215 40.01 21.98 18.87
CA ILE A 215 40.03 20.56 19.23
C ILE A 215 40.17 20.47 20.75
N ALA A 216 39.18 19.90 21.43
CA ALA A 216 39.16 19.69 22.87
C ALA A 216 39.06 18.19 23.17
N LEU A 217 40.18 17.55 23.48
CA LEU A 217 40.25 16.11 23.73
C LEU A 217 40.55 15.87 25.21
N PRO A 218 39.55 15.54 26.04
CA PRO A 218 39.82 15.19 27.43
C PRO A 218 40.74 13.97 27.45
N ASP A 219 41.71 13.99 28.36
CA ASP A 219 42.69 12.90 28.53
C ASP A 219 43.54 12.58 27.29
N ALA A 220 43.93 13.60 26.49
CA ALA A 220 44.77 13.42 25.30
C ALA A 220 46.10 12.71 25.56
N LYS A 221 46.61 12.77 26.79
CA LYS A 221 47.83 12.04 27.20
C LYS A 221 47.60 10.56 27.52
N LYS A 222 46.34 10.14 27.74
CA LYS A 222 46.00 8.75 28.11
C LYS A 222 45.61 7.90 26.91
N HIS A 223 45.15 8.54 25.84
CA HIS A 223 44.63 7.87 24.65
C HIS A 223 45.35 8.33 23.40
N GLU A 224 45.45 7.45 22.40
CA GLU A 224 46.02 7.80 21.10
C GLU A 224 44.92 8.38 20.20
N TYR A 225 44.84 9.70 20.17
CA TYR A 225 43.86 10.40 19.33
C TYR A 225 44.39 10.66 17.92
N HIS A 226 43.55 10.35 16.93
CA HIS A 226 43.79 10.71 15.52
C HIS A 226 42.58 11.45 14.96
N LEU A 227 42.84 12.47 14.16
CA LEU A 227 41.80 13.31 13.59
C LEU A 227 42.03 13.47 12.09
N LYS A 228 40.98 13.23 11.30
CA LYS A 228 41.01 13.42 9.85
C LYS A 228 39.97 14.47 9.48
N PHE A 229 40.37 15.45 8.68
CA PHE A 229 39.49 16.50 8.18
C PHE A 229 39.22 16.33 6.69
N PHE A 230 37.98 16.58 6.28
CA PHE A 230 37.50 16.41 4.92
C PHE A 230 36.73 17.65 4.46
N ASN A 231 36.77 17.91 3.15
CA ASN A 231 35.98 18.98 2.55
C ASN A 231 34.50 18.56 2.35
N ASP A 232 33.71 19.45 1.75
CA ASP A 232 32.30 19.24 1.42
C ASP A 232 32.05 18.11 0.40
N LYS A 233 33.08 17.75 -0.37
CA LYS A 233 33.10 16.61 -1.30
C LYS A 233 33.58 15.31 -0.66
N ASN A 234 33.81 15.31 0.66
CA ASN A 234 34.32 14.16 1.42
C ASN A 234 35.74 13.73 1.00
N GLU A 235 36.53 14.65 0.46
CA GLU A 235 37.94 14.45 0.12
C GLU A 235 38.80 14.80 1.34
N LEU A 236 39.76 13.95 1.68
CA LEU A 236 40.67 14.17 2.81
C LEU A 236 41.54 15.41 2.57
N MET A 237 41.49 16.37 3.47
CA MET A 237 42.29 17.59 3.40
C MET A 237 43.61 17.43 4.15
N PHE A 238 43.54 17.05 5.42
CA PHE A 238 44.69 16.80 6.26
C PHE A 238 44.30 15.92 7.46
N GLN A 239 45.31 15.41 8.15
CA GLN A 239 45.14 14.58 9.33
C GLN A 239 46.15 14.94 10.41
N MET A 240 45.76 14.74 11.67
CA MET A 240 46.57 14.95 12.86
C MET A 240 46.65 13.61 13.60
N ASN A 241 47.86 13.08 13.74
CA ASN A 241 48.10 11.80 14.40
C ASN A 241 48.71 12.04 15.77
N ASN A 242 48.41 11.16 16.72
CA ASN A 242 49.02 11.15 18.05
C ASN A 242 48.91 12.51 18.76
N ILE A 243 47.69 13.04 18.88
CA ILE A 243 47.43 14.34 19.52
C ILE A 243 47.57 14.18 21.04
N GLN A 244 48.49 14.94 21.65
CA GLN A 244 48.85 14.81 23.07
C GLN A 244 48.35 15.98 23.95
N GLU A 245 47.92 17.08 23.33
CA GLU A 245 47.37 18.24 24.02
C GLU A 245 45.86 18.14 24.18
N ASN A 246 45.37 18.44 25.38
CA ASN A 246 43.92 18.39 25.67
C ASN A 246 43.14 19.48 24.93
N TYR A 247 43.81 20.54 24.48
CA TYR A 247 43.18 21.68 23.82
C TYR A 247 44.13 22.23 22.76
N LEU A 248 43.68 22.26 21.50
CA LEU A 248 44.40 22.86 20.38
C LEU A 248 43.47 23.79 19.60
N VAL A 249 44.06 24.82 19.00
CA VAL A 249 43.41 25.65 17.99
C VAL A 249 44.09 25.36 16.66
N VAL A 250 43.30 24.99 15.65
CA VAL A 250 43.79 24.74 14.30
C VAL A 250 43.76 26.03 13.52
N ASP A 251 44.86 26.34 12.84
CA ASP A 251 44.96 27.51 11.98
C ASP A 251 43.95 27.41 10.83
N LYS A 252 43.20 28.49 10.59
CA LYS A 252 42.19 28.58 9.53
C LYS A 252 42.77 28.40 8.14
N SER A 253 44.04 28.74 7.92
CA SER A 253 44.74 28.56 6.63
C SER A 253 44.80 27.10 6.18
N ASN A 254 44.66 26.13 7.10
CA ASN A 254 44.51 24.72 6.74
C ASN A 254 43.15 24.42 6.06
N PHE A 255 42.21 25.35 6.12
CA PHE A 255 40.88 25.28 5.53
C PHE A 255 40.79 26.31 4.41
N LEU A 256 40.84 25.84 3.16
CA LEU A 256 40.98 26.67 1.96
C LEU A 256 39.93 27.78 1.79
N GLN A 257 38.71 27.59 2.32
CA GLN A 257 37.60 28.52 2.15
C GLN A 257 36.61 28.44 3.31
N ALA A 258 35.65 29.36 3.37
CA ALA A 258 34.52 29.26 4.27
C ALA A 258 33.56 28.15 3.84
N GLY A 259 32.95 27.43 4.79
CA GLY A 259 32.02 26.37 4.46
C GLY A 259 31.87 25.29 5.52
N TRP A 260 31.19 24.21 5.13
CA TRP A 260 31.06 23.01 5.95
C TRP A 260 32.26 22.10 5.74
N TYR A 261 32.84 21.67 6.85
CA TYR A 261 33.92 20.71 6.90
C TYR A 261 33.51 19.51 7.74
N PHE A 262 33.98 18.33 7.34
CA PHE A 262 33.69 17.07 8.02
C PHE A 262 34.95 16.59 8.72
N PHE A 263 34.78 15.81 9.78
CA PHE A 263 35.90 15.17 10.44
C PHE A 263 35.54 13.78 10.96
N GLU A 264 36.58 12.97 11.12
CA GLU A 264 36.55 11.69 11.81
C GLU A 264 37.55 11.74 12.96
N LEU A 265 37.06 11.54 14.18
CA LEU A 265 37.86 11.44 15.40
C LEU A 265 38.00 9.96 15.78
N TYR A 266 39.23 9.53 15.99
CA TYR A 266 39.59 8.21 16.46
C TYR A 266 40.26 8.31 17.84
N GLU A 267 39.97 7.34 18.70
CA GLU A 267 40.58 7.14 20.01
C GLU A 267 41.03 5.68 20.10
N ASP A 268 42.31 5.45 20.37
CA ASP A 268 42.91 4.11 20.47
C ASP A 268 42.57 3.23 19.25
N HIS A 269 42.73 3.81 18.05
CA HIS A 269 42.41 3.23 16.74
C HIS A 269 40.92 2.94 16.47
N HIS A 270 40.01 3.29 17.38
CA HIS A 270 38.56 3.13 17.20
C HIS A 270 37.91 4.45 16.80
N LEU A 271 36.94 4.40 15.89
CA LEU A 271 36.17 5.58 15.50
C LEU A 271 35.29 6.06 16.67
N LYS A 272 35.64 7.22 17.25
CA LYS A 272 34.92 7.84 18.37
C LYS A 272 33.78 8.74 17.89
N GLU A 273 34.01 9.54 16.85
CA GLU A 273 32.99 10.45 16.32
C GLU A 273 33.18 10.71 14.81
N LYS A 274 32.07 10.79 14.06
CA LYS A 274 32.02 11.46 12.75
C LYS A 274 31.07 12.63 12.85
N ASN A 275 31.54 13.82 12.53
CA ASN A 275 30.71 15.01 12.58
C ASN A 275 31.19 16.06 11.59
N LYS A 276 30.54 17.23 11.59
CA LYS A 276 30.88 18.38 10.77
C LYS A 276 30.87 19.65 11.61
N PHE A 277 31.55 20.68 11.14
CA PHE A 277 31.52 22.03 11.69
C PHE A 277 31.48 23.05 10.56
N TYR A 278 31.08 24.27 10.88
CA TYR A 278 31.00 25.37 9.92
C TYR A 278 32.10 26.40 10.20
N LEU A 279 32.76 26.84 9.14
CA LEU A 279 33.75 27.92 9.17
C LEU A 279 33.18 29.13 8.45
N GLU A 280 33.05 30.24 9.17
CA GLU A 280 32.55 31.51 8.62
C GLU A 280 33.59 32.16 7.69
N LYS A 281 33.10 32.95 6.71
CA LYS A 281 33.95 33.72 5.82
C LYS A 281 34.55 34.89 6.58
N GLU A 282 35.87 35.07 6.49
CA GLU A 282 36.51 36.28 7.00
C GLU A 282 36.08 37.47 6.13
N PHE A 283 35.62 38.54 6.79
CA PHE A 283 35.28 39.81 6.17
C PHE A 283 36.52 40.70 6.12
#